data_AF-A0A3A5VBI5-F1
#
_entry.id   AF-A0A3A5VBI5-F1
#
_cell.length_a   1.000
_cell.length_b   1.000
_cell.length_c   1.000
_cell.angle_alpha   90.00
_cell.angle_beta   90.00
_cell.angle_gamma   90.00
#
_symmetry.space_group_name_H-M   'P 1'
#
loop_
_entity.id
_entity.type
_entity.pdbx_description
1 polymer ?
#
loop_
_entity_poly.entity_id
_entity_poly.type
_entity_poly.pdbx_seq_one_letter_code
_entity_poly.pdbx_strand_id
1 'polypeptide(L)'
;MQPRRGTHMDVLDALHLVDVGRGKQRGVLAVVLAVLIIGSLVVGLAVLSAEDESLQFSGEGQPPSNDWRPYSVVAPIDTGINVYHDHFRTSEVYPDWLLEGLGVTMTCTPTFEGTWQERYEADRSSCWDNITTSDIVYFEGTKIFGTSPDGGTDINILDDPSDGHGTAVTGSVLNANPDAIIFFVEGFSNNAVLAAGTSPLVDVVTTSFGAIGSLPVSGIESGTYETVVVNNKIHTGAADNSPSPAVQDATAGPPWSIGIAGYAEEGDDQKETMSGSYPDIAADWTQMLPNHDDVDGYHETSGTSFATPRTAGILSFVIDHLREETGDYGSGASLSRSGAVVNGSWEDGTGAQIYNHHLREALNLSAWYPSFSTWDPTSGTTPISPVAPCTQVGWGVVNLSNIQPMIEHLNGTSPMPDRPSDVETCMQVNQEAREAYWGVYPSEAPQSPSTTYLLGRD
;
A
#
# COMPACT_ATOMS: atom_id res chain seq x y z
N MET A 1 -32.18 85.57 9.72
CA MET A 1 -32.67 86.69 8.88
C MET A 1 -32.67 86.24 7.43
N GLN A 2 -33.86 86.09 6.84
CA GLN A 2 -34.09 86.09 5.38
C GLN A 2 -34.12 87.56 4.87
N PRO A 3 -34.26 87.90 3.56
CA PRO A 3 -34.44 87.05 2.35
C PRO A 3 -33.77 87.54 1.00
N ARG A 4 -33.86 86.69 -0.05
CA ARG A 4 -34.16 86.93 -1.52
C ARG A 4 -33.18 87.82 -2.36
N ARG A 5 -32.95 87.68 -3.69
CA ARG A 5 -33.67 87.10 -4.85
C ARG A 5 -32.79 87.16 -6.15
N GLY A 6 -33.09 86.31 -7.15
CA GLY A 6 -32.79 86.49 -8.61
C GLY A 6 -31.67 85.58 -9.16
N THR A 7 -31.73 84.94 -10.35
CA THR A 7 -32.62 84.94 -11.53
C THR A 7 -32.36 83.69 -12.43
N HIS A 8 -33.34 83.33 -13.27
CA HIS A 8 -33.49 82.19 -14.20
C HIS A 8 -32.82 82.36 -15.59
N MET A 9 -32.48 81.23 -16.26
CA MET A 9 -32.65 80.80 -17.69
C MET A 9 -31.64 79.67 -17.99
N ASP A 10 -31.87 78.58 -18.73
CA ASP A 10 -32.94 78.09 -19.62
C ASP A 10 -32.91 76.55 -19.68
N VAL A 11 -34.07 75.90 -19.84
CA VAL A 11 -34.31 74.44 -19.66
C VAL A 11 -34.61 73.70 -20.99
N LEU A 12 -34.24 74.27 -22.15
CA LEU A 12 -34.66 73.72 -23.45
C LEU A 12 -33.60 72.95 -24.26
N ASP A 13 -32.34 72.89 -23.82
CA ASP A 13 -31.29 72.10 -24.51
C ASP A 13 -31.02 70.71 -23.91
N ALA A 14 -31.65 70.35 -22.79
CA ALA A 14 -31.32 69.12 -22.06
C ALA A 14 -32.11 67.88 -22.50
N LEU A 15 -33.16 68.02 -23.31
CA LEU A 15 -34.04 66.87 -23.64
C LEU A 15 -33.64 66.09 -24.91
N HIS A 16 -32.71 66.57 -25.72
CA HIS A 16 -32.24 65.85 -26.93
C HIS A 16 -30.95 65.04 -26.74
N LEU A 17 -30.31 65.12 -25.56
CA LEU A 17 -29.04 64.42 -25.27
C LEU A 17 -29.21 63.13 -24.47
N VAL A 18 -30.41 62.81 -23.98
CA VAL A 18 -30.64 61.62 -23.12
C VAL A 18 -31.03 60.37 -23.93
N ASP A 19 -31.44 60.51 -25.20
CA ASP A 19 -31.94 59.37 -26.01
C ASP A 19 -30.89 58.76 -26.96
N VAL A 20 -29.76 59.44 -27.18
CA VAL A 20 -28.68 58.96 -28.08
C VAL A 20 -27.68 58.03 -27.35
N GLY A 21 -27.61 58.10 -26.02
CA GLY A 21 -26.69 57.29 -25.19
C GLY A 21 -27.17 55.86 -24.91
N ARG A 22 -28.49 55.62 -24.85
CA ARG A 22 -29.08 54.30 -24.52
C ARG A 22 -29.09 53.33 -25.70
N GLY A 23 -29.14 53.82 -26.95
CA GLY A 23 -29.12 52.99 -28.16
C GLY A 23 -27.74 52.38 -28.45
N LYS A 24 -26.66 53.15 -28.25
CA LYS A 24 -25.29 52.69 -28.50
C LYS A 24 -24.83 51.60 -27.52
N GLN A 25 -25.20 51.70 -26.24
CA GLN A 25 -24.86 50.67 -25.24
C GLN A 25 -25.59 49.34 -25.49
N ARG A 26 -26.85 49.36 -25.95
CA ARG A 26 -27.59 48.14 -26.31
C ARG A 26 -27.04 47.47 -27.57
N GLY A 27 -26.58 48.25 -28.55
CA GLY A 27 -25.92 47.73 -29.75
C GLY A 27 -24.59 47.05 -29.45
N VAL A 28 -23.75 47.65 -28.60
CA VAL A 28 -22.47 47.06 -28.19
C VAL A 28 -22.68 45.78 -27.37
N LEU A 29 -23.63 45.77 -26.43
CA LEU A 29 -23.92 44.58 -25.62
C LEU A 29 -24.47 43.43 -26.46
N ALA A 30 -25.32 43.71 -27.45
CA ALA A 30 -25.86 42.70 -28.37
C ALA A 30 -24.78 42.11 -29.28
N VAL A 31 -23.83 42.92 -29.75
CA VAL A 31 -22.69 42.45 -30.56
C VAL A 31 -21.74 41.59 -29.72
N VAL A 32 -21.46 41.96 -28.48
CA VAL A 32 -20.63 41.16 -27.57
C VAL A 32 -21.29 39.80 -27.27
N LEU A 33 -22.59 39.78 -26.99
CA LEU A 33 -23.33 38.53 -26.79
C LEU A 33 -23.36 37.66 -28.05
N ALA A 34 -23.52 38.25 -29.24
CA ALA A 34 -23.48 37.50 -30.49
C ALA A 34 -22.10 36.90 -30.76
N VAL A 35 -21.02 37.64 -30.50
CA VAL A 35 -19.64 37.15 -30.63
C VAL A 35 -19.35 36.03 -29.62
N LEU A 36 -19.87 36.12 -28.39
CA LEU A 36 -19.73 35.06 -27.38
C LEU A 36 -20.50 33.79 -27.76
N ILE A 37 -21.71 33.92 -28.32
CA ILE A 37 -22.50 32.79 -28.79
C ILE A 37 -21.85 32.11 -30.00
N ILE A 38 -21.32 32.90 -30.95
CA ILE A 38 -20.60 32.36 -32.10
C ILE A 38 -19.27 31.74 -31.67
N GLY A 39 -18.54 32.36 -30.74
CA GLY A 39 -17.31 31.81 -30.18
C GLY A 39 -17.53 30.49 -29.44
N SER A 40 -18.60 30.38 -28.64
CA SER A 40 -18.96 29.13 -27.96
C SER A 40 -19.46 28.04 -28.92
N LEU A 41 -20.12 28.40 -30.03
CA LEU A 41 -20.46 27.47 -31.10
C LEU A 41 -19.23 26.98 -31.87
N VAL A 42 -18.24 27.84 -32.11
CA VAL A 42 -16.99 27.46 -32.79
C VAL A 42 -16.11 26.58 -31.90
N VAL A 43 -16.04 26.88 -30.59
CA VAL A 43 -15.37 26.01 -29.61
C VAL A 43 -16.12 24.69 -29.45
N GLY A 44 -17.46 24.73 -29.37
CA GLY A 44 -18.29 23.53 -29.29
C GLY A 44 -18.17 22.64 -30.53
N LEU A 45 -18.10 23.22 -31.74
CA LEU A 45 -17.83 22.47 -32.96
C LEU A 45 -16.42 21.92 -33.01
N ALA A 46 -15.41 22.67 -32.56
CA ALA A 46 -14.02 22.20 -32.52
C ALA A 46 -13.81 21.04 -31.51
N VAL A 47 -14.56 21.03 -30.40
CA VAL A 47 -14.59 19.92 -29.43
C VAL A 47 -15.33 18.71 -30.00
N LEU A 48 -16.38 18.92 -30.80
CA LEU A 48 -17.15 17.84 -31.46
C LEU A 48 -16.50 17.32 -32.75
N SER A 49 -15.56 18.06 -33.34
CA SER A 49 -14.85 17.71 -34.58
C SER A 49 -13.37 17.38 -34.34
N ALA A 50 -12.93 17.29 -33.09
CA ALA A 50 -11.74 16.54 -32.76
C ALA A 50 -12.08 15.07 -33.00
N GLU A 51 -11.67 14.56 -34.16
CA GLU A 51 -11.66 13.14 -34.45
C GLU A 51 -10.91 12.41 -33.33
N ASP A 52 -11.44 11.25 -32.97
CA ASP A 52 -11.03 10.33 -31.92
C ASP A 52 -9.55 9.89 -32.11
N GLU A 53 -8.60 10.78 -31.82
CA GLU A 53 -7.29 10.34 -31.36
C GLU A 53 -7.51 9.88 -29.93
N SER A 54 -7.70 8.57 -29.80
CA SER A 54 -7.61 7.85 -28.54
C SER A 54 -6.28 8.22 -27.86
N LEU A 55 -6.31 9.26 -27.02
CA LEU A 55 -5.39 9.42 -25.93
C LEU A 55 -5.59 8.19 -25.04
N GLN A 56 -4.86 7.13 -25.34
CA GLN A 56 -4.59 6.06 -24.38
C GLN A 56 -3.86 6.74 -23.23
N PHE A 57 -4.62 7.22 -22.26
CA PHE A 57 -4.11 7.48 -20.94
C PHE A 57 -3.80 6.09 -20.37
N SER A 58 -2.58 5.61 -20.60
CA SER A 58 -2.01 4.51 -19.82
C SER A 58 -2.08 4.97 -18.36
N GLY A 59 -3.06 4.44 -17.62
CA GLY A 59 -3.19 4.75 -16.20
C GLY A 59 -1.87 4.46 -15.49
N GLU A 60 -1.50 5.29 -14.52
CA GLU A 60 -0.32 5.05 -13.68
C GLU A 60 -0.31 3.57 -13.22
N GLY A 61 0.77 2.87 -13.58
CA GLY A 61 0.97 1.46 -13.26
C GLY A 61 0.49 0.43 -14.26
N GLN A 62 -0.22 0.81 -15.33
CA GLN A 62 -0.49 -0.11 -16.44
C GLN A 62 0.66 -0.13 -17.45
N PRO A 63 1.08 -1.32 -17.92
CA PRO A 63 2.06 -1.40 -18.99
C PRO A 63 1.50 -0.80 -20.28
N PRO A 64 2.39 -0.29 -21.16
CA PRO A 64 2.01 0.24 -22.46
C PRO A 64 1.53 -0.85 -23.43
N SER A 65 1.75 -2.13 -23.12
CA SER A 65 1.21 -3.28 -23.87
C SER A 65 0.94 -4.47 -22.95
N ASN A 66 0.14 -5.43 -23.44
CA ASN A 66 -0.14 -6.68 -22.73
C ASN A 66 0.94 -7.75 -22.95
N ASP A 67 2.15 -7.35 -23.37
CA ASP A 67 3.27 -8.27 -23.61
C ASP A 67 4.02 -8.64 -22.32
N TRP A 68 3.61 -8.07 -21.20
CA TRP A 68 4.12 -8.36 -19.87
C TRP A 68 3.07 -9.07 -19.03
N ARG A 69 3.51 -9.93 -18.11
CA ARG A 69 2.59 -10.65 -17.21
C ARG A 69 1.94 -9.70 -16.19
N PRO A 70 0.77 -10.08 -15.66
CA PRO A 70 0.28 -9.57 -14.38
C PRO A 70 1.32 -9.72 -13.26
N TYR A 71 1.32 -8.78 -12.33
CA TYR A 71 2.30 -8.72 -11.25
C TYR A 71 1.75 -7.95 -10.05
N SER A 72 2.41 -8.12 -8.92
CA SER A 72 2.14 -7.44 -7.65
C SER A 72 3.44 -6.94 -7.08
N VAL A 73 3.34 -5.81 -6.39
CA VAL A 73 4.49 -5.20 -5.72
C VAL A 73 4.25 -5.21 -4.21
N VAL A 74 5.11 -5.92 -3.49
CA VAL A 74 5.11 -5.96 -2.03
C VAL A 74 6.26 -5.12 -1.52
N ALA A 75 6.00 -4.31 -0.50
CA ALA A 75 7.00 -3.47 0.14
C ALA A 75 7.24 -3.89 1.60
N PRO A 76 8.20 -4.81 1.84
CA PRO A 76 8.75 -5.03 3.16
C PRO A 76 9.54 -3.82 3.63
N ILE A 77 9.32 -3.43 4.89
CA ILE A 77 10.03 -2.34 5.54
C ILE A 77 10.81 -2.91 6.72
N ASP A 78 12.15 -2.83 6.67
CA ASP A 78 13.01 -3.52 7.64
C ASP A 78 14.47 -2.98 7.69
N THR A 79 15.39 -3.70 8.34
CA THR A 79 16.79 -3.31 8.65
C THR A 79 17.70 -3.14 7.45
N GLY A 80 17.48 -3.90 6.39
CA GLY A 80 18.32 -4.01 5.22
C GLY A 80 18.08 -5.35 4.51
N ILE A 81 18.72 -5.57 3.37
CA ILE A 81 18.53 -6.79 2.58
C ILE A 81 19.81 -7.23 1.88
N ASN A 82 20.09 -8.54 1.94
CA ASN A 82 21.15 -9.18 1.18
C ASN A 82 20.67 -9.51 -0.25
N VAL A 83 20.83 -8.55 -1.16
CA VAL A 83 20.44 -8.70 -2.58
C VAL A 83 21.22 -9.79 -3.33
N TYR A 84 22.34 -10.27 -2.77
CA TYR A 84 23.17 -11.31 -3.38
C TYR A 84 22.65 -12.73 -3.18
N HIS A 85 21.70 -12.92 -2.28
CA HIS A 85 21.19 -14.23 -1.95
C HIS A 85 20.41 -14.82 -3.15
N ASP A 86 20.67 -16.08 -3.48
CA ASP A 86 20.13 -16.76 -4.66
C ASP A 86 18.59 -16.84 -4.63
N HIS A 87 18.00 -16.80 -3.44
CA HIS A 87 16.54 -16.72 -3.23
C HIS A 87 15.88 -15.51 -3.92
N PHE A 88 16.60 -14.39 -4.10
CA PHE A 88 16.06 -13.18 -4.71
C PHE A 88 16.32 -13.09 -6.21
N ARG A 89 17.04 -14.06 -6.79
CA ARG A 89 17.42 -14.01 -8.20
C ARG A 89 16.21 -14.19 -9.11
N THR A 90 16.29 -13.54 -10.26
CA THR A 90 15.34 -13.73 -11.34
C THR A 90 16.05 -13.65 -12.69
N SER A 91 15.54 -14.41 -13.67
CA SER A 91 15.93 -14.27 -15.07
C SER A 91 15.03 -13.29 -15.83
N GLU A 92 14.00 -12.79 -15.16
CA GLU A 92 13.05 -11.83 -15.72
C GLU A 92 13.71 -10.46 -15.90
N VAL A 93 13.57 -9.88 -17.08
CA VAL A 93 14.10 -8.54 -17.38
C VAL A 93 12.97 -7.54 -17.22
N TYR A 94 13.00 -6.77 -16.12
CA TYR A 94 11.94 -5.79 -15.85
C TYR A 94 11.92 -4.67 -16.89
N PRO A 95 10.74 -4.33 -17.44
CA PRO A 95 10.61 -3.34 -18.51
C PRO A 95 10.78 -1.91 -17.98
N ASP A 96 11.25 -1.00 -18.84
CA ASP A 96 11.55 0.39 -18.47
C ASP A 96 10.38 1.12 -17.79
N TRP A 97 9.15 0.89 -18.24
CA TRP A 97 7.96 1.52 -17.67
C TRP A 97 7.73 1.12 -16.20
N LEU A 98 8.16 -0.08 -15.78
CA LEU A 98 8.06 -0.54 -14.40
C LEU A 98 9.10 0.17 -13.53
N LEU A 99 10.33 0.30 -14.04
CA LEU A 99 11.42 1.04 -13.38
C LEU A 99 11.03 2.52 -13.21
N GLU A 100 10.51 3.14 -14.27
CA GLU A 100 9.99 4.52 -14.23
C GLU A 100 8.83 4.66 -13.25
N GLY A 101 7.89 3.71 -13.26
CA GLY A 101 6.74 3.71 -12.36
C GLY A 101 7.11 3.55 -10.89
N LEU A 102 8.16 2.78 -10.56
CA LEU A 102 8.72 2.70 -9.22
C LEU A 102 9.63 3.89 -8.87
N GLY A 103 9.93 4.77 -9.82
CA GLY A 103 10.76 5.95 -9.61
C GLY A 103 12.25 5.64 -9.48
N VAL A 104 12.74 4.57 -10.13
CA VAL A 104 14.13 4.15 -10.08
C VAL A 104 15.07 5.28 -10.53
N THR A 105 16.02 5.63 -9.67
CA THR A 105 17.03 6.68 -9.93
C THR A 105 18.41 6.09 -10.22
N MET A 106 18.64 4.84 -9.80
CA MET A 106 19.91 4.16 -9.92
C MET A 106 19.70 2.68 -10.25
N THR A 107 20.56 2.12 -11.11
CA THR A 107 20.60 0.68 -11.35
C THR A 107 21.98 0.16 -10.98
N CYS A 108 21.98 -0.87 -10.15
CA CYS A 108 23.16 -1.65 -9.84
C CYS A 108 23.08 -3.00 -10.55
N THR A 109 24.21 -3.53 -11.00
CA THR A 109 24.32 -4.87 -11.57
C THR A 109 25.15 -5.73 -10.61
N PRO A 110 24.51 -6.44 -9.66
CA PRO A 110 25.21 -7.26 -8.67
C PRO A 110 26.08 -8.34 -9.32
N THR A 111 27.26 -8.57 -8.74
CA THR A 111 28.10 -9.72 -9.05
C THR A 111 27.48 -10.98 -8.45
N PHE A 112 27.34 -12.04 -9.25
CA PHE A 112 26.75 -13.32 -8.82
C PHE A 112 27.77 -14.48 -8.74
N GLU A 113 29.07 -14.17 -8.84
CA GLU A 113 30.15 -15.16 -8.74
C GLU A 113 30.98 -14.91 -7.49
N GLY A 114 31.36 -15.99 -6.81
CA GLY A 114 32.12 -15.93 -5.55
C GLY A 114 31.24 -15.91 -4.30
N THR A 115 31.90 -15.77 -3.15
CA THR A 115 31.30 -15.65 -1.81
C THR A 115 30.59 -14.30 -1.63
N TRP A 116 29.76 -14.17 -0.59
CA TRP A 116 29.08 -12.92 -0.24
C TRP A 116 30.07 -11.73 -0.17
N GLN A 117 31.18 -11.91 0.55
CA GLN A 117 32.20 -10.86 0.71
C GLN A 117 32.86 -10.48 -0.62
N GLU A 118 33.17 -11.45 -1.47
CA GLU A 118 33.78 -11.20 -2.79
C GLU A 118 32.82 -10.44 -3.72
N ARG A 119 31.52 -10.78 -3.68
CA ARG A 119 30.47 -10.08 -4.45
C ARG A 119 30.31 -8.63 -3.97
N TYR A 120 30.19 -8.43 -2.66
CA TYR A 120 30.12 -7.10 -2.05
C TYR A 120 31.34 -6.24 -2.43
N GLU A 121 32.57 -6.77 -2.27
CA GLU A 121 33.79 -6.05 -2.59
C GLU A 121 33.91 -5.69 -4.07
N ALA A 122 33.44 -6.57 -4.97
CA ALA A 122 33.45 -6.33 -6.40
C ALA A 122 32.54 -5.16 -6.80
N ASP A 123 31.36 -5.05 -6.18
CA ASP A 123 30.36 -4.05 -6.56
C ASP A 123 30.45 -2.77 -5.75
N ARG A 124 31.23 -2.76 -4.66
CA ARG A 124 31.33 -1.65 -3.71
C ARG A 124 31.51 -0.29 -4.38
N SER A 125 32.53 -0.15 -5.22
CA SER A 125 32.86 1.15 -5.83
C SER A 125 31.91 1.59 -6.94
N SER A 126 31.24 0.63 -7.61
CA SER A 126 30.32 0.91 -8.73
C SER A 126 28.88 1.09 -8.27
N CYS A 127 28.49 0.45 -7.16
CA CYS A 127 27.14 0.46 -6.61
C CYS A 127 27.12 1.04 -5.19
N TRP A 128 27.52 0.26 -4.17
CA TRP A 128 27.24 0.55 -2.76
C TRP A 128 27.77 1.89 -2.26
N ASP A 129 29.00 2.28 -2.63
CA ASP A 129 29.62 3.55 -2.23
C ASP A 129 28.90 4.78 -2.83
N ASN A 130 27.99 4.59 -3.79
CA ASN A 130 27.30 5.68 -4.51
C ASN A 130 25.83 5.85 -4.11
N ILE A 131 25.23 4.89 -3.39
CA ILE A 131 23.81 4.94 -3.01
C ILE A 131 23.57 5.99 -1.93
N THR A 132 22.58 6.86 -2.15
CA THR A 132 22.15 7.89 -1.20
C THR A 132 20.72 7.67 -0.71
N THR A 133 20.29 8.41 0.31
CA THR A 133 18.93 8.31 0.86
C THR A 133 17.83 8.81 -0.08
N SER A 134 18.19 9.49 -1.17
CA SER A 134 17.25 9.89 -2.22
C SER A 134 17.10 8.85 -3.33
N ASP A 135 17.90 7.78 -3.30
CA ASP A 135 17.91 6.81 -4.38
C ASP A 135 16.83 5.72 -4.21
N ILE A 136 16.25 5.35 -5.35
CA ILE A 136 15.51 4.11 -5.53
C ILE A 136 16.35 3.27 -6.48
N VAL A 137 16.89 2.17 -5.95
CA VAL A 137 17.90 1.35 -6.61
C VAL A 137 17.25 0.09 -7.15
N TYR A 138 17.36 -0.15 -8.45
CA TYR A 138 17.07 -1.46 -9.04
C TYR A 138 18.33 -2.33 -9.02
N PHE A 139 18.23 -3.53 -8.44
CA PHE A 139 19.32 -4.52 -8.45
C PHE A 139 19.08 -5.53 -9.57
N GLU A 140 19.72 -5.29 -10.72
CA GLU A 140 19.51 -6.04 -11.95
C GLU A 140 19.77 -7.56 -11.78
N GLY A 141 18.87 -8.39 -12.30
CA GLY A 141 18.95 -9.85 -12.13
C GLY A 141 18.40 -10.35 -10.79
N THR A 142 17.78 -9.47 -10.00
CA THR A 142 17.05 -9.80 -8.78
C THR A 142 15.62 -9.26 -8.84
N LYS A 143 14.77 -9.69 -7.91
CA LYS A 143 13.40 -9.19 -7.74
C LYS A 143 13.32 -7.87 -6.95
N ILE A 144 14.47 -7.27 -6.61
CA ILE A 144 14.58 -6.24 -5.59
C ILE A 144 14.75 -4.84 -6.19
N PHE A 145 13.88 -3.95 -5.74
CA PHE A 145 14.04 -2.51 -5.77
C PHE A 145 14.22 -2.04 -4.33
N GLY A 146 15.24 -1.25 -4.03
CA GLY A 146 15.57 -0.84 -2.66
C GLY A 146 15.64 0.67 -2.49
N THR A 147 15.26 1.16 -1.31
CA THR A 147 15.47 2.57 -0.91
C THR A 147 15.72 2.67 0.59
N SER A 148 16.42 3.73 1.02
CA SER A 148 16.73 4.02 2.43
C SER A 148 16.39 5.48 2.75
N PRO A 149 15.10 5.82 2.92
CA PRO A 149 14.68 7.21 3.08
C PRO A 149 15.18 7.85 4.37
N ASP A 150 15.40 7.03 5.41
CA ASP A 150 15.89 7.49 6.71
C ASP A 150 17.42 7.61 6.75
N GLY A 151 18.13 6.76 6.00
CA GLY A 151 19.57 6.59 6.11
C GLY A 151 20.02 6.24 7.52
N GLY A 152 21.25 6.62 7.85
CA GLY A 152 21.82 6.41 9.19
C GLY A 152 22.40 5.02 9.42
N THR A 153 22.40 4.16 8.40
CA THR A 153 23.19 2.93 8.34
C THR A 153 24.53 3.18 7.65
N ASP A 154 25.50 2.27 7.85
CA ASP A 154 26.83 2.40 7.27
C ASP A 154 26.81 2.22 5.74
N ILE A 155 25.90 1.39 5.24
CA ILE A 155 25.68 1.12 3.82
C ILE A 155 24.17 1.08 3.58
N ASN A 156 23.63 2.06 2.85
CA ASN A 156 22.19 2.13 2.58
C ASN A 156 21.70 0.85 1.88
N ILE A 157 20.52 0.37 2.29
CA ILE A 157 19.77 -0.79 1.79
C ILE A 157 20.40 -2.15 2.12
N LEU A 158 21.73 -2.27 2.12
CA LEU A 158 22.41 -3.53 2.37
C LEU A 158 22.27 -3.94 3.84
N ASP A 159 21.90 -5.19 4.07
CA ASP A 159 21.74 -5.72 5.43
C ASP A 159 23.04 -5.59 6.25
N ASP A 160 22.89 -5.28 7.55
CA ASP A 160 24.03 -5.26 8.48
C ASP A 160 24.50 -6.70 8.69
N PRO A 161 25.80 -7.02 8.58
CA PRO A 161 26.31 -8.35 8.94
C PRO A 161 25.91 -8.82 10.35
N SER A 162 25.54 -7.91 11.24
CA SER A 162 25.09 -8.14 12.62
C SER A 162 23.57 -8.27 12.77
N ASP A 163 22.80 -7.91 11.74
CA ASP A 163 21.34 -7.91 11.74
C ASP A 163 20.82 -8.40 10.37
N GLY A 164 20.30 -9.62 10.31
CA GLY A 164 19.84 -10.27 9.08
C GLY A 164 18.33 -10.27 8.89
N HIS A 165 17.63 -9.44 9.66
CA HIS A 165 16.19 -9.54 9.82
C HIS A 165 15.45 -9.24 8.51
N GLY A 166 15.80 -8.17 7.80
CA GLY A 166 15.14 -7.78 6.55
C GLY A 166 15.33 -8.76 5.39
N THR A 167 16.47 -9.47 5.34
CA THR A 167 16.68 -10.59 4.40
C THR A 167 15.67 -11.72 4.64
N ALA A 168 15.52 -12.16 5.90
CA ALA A 168 14.57 -13.21 6.25
C ALA A 168 13.10 -12.77 6.01
N VAL A 169 12.75 -11.55 6.41
CA VAL A 169 11.43 -10.95 6.19
C VAL A 169 11.06 -10.93 4.71
N THR A 170 11.97 -10.50 3.84
CA THR A 170 11.73 -10.49 2.39
C THR A 170 11.61 -11.89 1.82
N GLY A 171 12.44 -12.84 2.30
CA GLY A 171 12.31 -14.25 1.93
C GLY A 171 10.96 -14.84 2.30
N SER A 172 10.38 -14.44 3.43
CA SER A 172 9.04 -14.88 3.86
C SER A 172 7.93 -14.44 2.90
N VAL A 173 8.03 -13.23 2.33
CA VAL A 173 7.12 -12.79 1.24
C VAL A 173 7.23 -13.72 0.04
N LEU A 174 8.46 -13.97 -0.43
CA LEU A 174 8.70 -14.74 -1.66
C LEU A 174 8.45 -16.24 -1.50
N ASN A 175 8.56 -16.78 -0.29
CA ASN A 175 8.12 -18.14 0.01
C ASN A 175 6.60 -18.32 -0.23
N ALA A 176 5.81 -17.27 -0.04
CA ALA A 176 4.37 -17.29 -0.31
C ALA A 176 4.01 -16.87 -1.75
N ASN A 177 4.70 -15.88 -2.31
CA ASN A 177 4.56 -15.51 -3.72
C ASN A 177 5.94 -15.37 -4.39
N PRO A 178 6.44 -16.42 -5.07
CA PRO A 178 7.72 -16.39 -5.75
C PRO A 178 7.81 -15.38 -6.90
N ASP A 179 6.67 -14.92 -7.44
CA ASP A 179 6.61 -14.03 -8.61
C ASP A 179 6.38 -12.56 -8.24
N ALA A 180 6.25 -12.25 -6.94
CA ALA A 180 6.14 -10.90 -6.44
C ALA A 180 7.39 -10.07 -6.77
N ILE A 181 7.16 -8.80 -7.08
CA ILE A 181 8.21 -7.78 -7.16
C ILE A 181 8.37 -7.16 -5.77
N ILE A 182 9.61 -6.98 -5.32
CA ILE A 182 9.90 -6.44 -3.99
C ILE A 182 10.35 -4.98 -4.11
N PHE A 183 9.62 -4.10 -3.44
CA PHE A 183 10.03 -2.71 -3.19
C PHE A 183 10.47 -2.57 -1.73
N PHE A 184 11.70 -3.01 -1.44
CA PHE A 184 12.27 -3.01 -0.10
C PHE A 184 12.55 -1.58 0.38
N VAL A 185 12.15 -1.28 1.60
CA VAL A 185 12.44 0.01 2.24
C VAL A 185 13.22 -0.22 3.52
N GLU A 186 14.45 0.26 3.57
CA GLU A 186 15.26 0.25 4.79
C GLU A 186 14.75 1.31 5.78
N GLY A 187 14.42 0.89 7.00
CA GLY A 187 14.07 1.77 8.10
C GLY A 187 12.94 1.25 8.99
N PHE A 188 12.65 2.02 10.04
CA PHE A 188 11.56 1.73 11.01
C PHE A 188 10.67 2.94 11.26
N SER A 189 10.82 4.01 10.48
CA SER A 189 10.16 5.27 10.74
C SER A 189 8.86 5.44 9.94
N ASN A 190 8.12 6.48 10.30
CA ASN A 190 6.99 6.92 9.51
C ASN A 190 7.37 7.31 8.06
N ASN A 191 8.57 7.83 7.85
CA ASN A 191 9.03 8.18 6.50
C ASN A 191 9.26 6.92 5.65
N ALA A 192 9.79 5.85 6.25
CA ALA A 192 9.91 4.56 5.59
C ALA A 192 8.54 4.00 5.18
N VAL A 193 7.56 4.05 6.09
CA VAL A 193 6.17 3.66 5.76
C VAL A 193 5.58 4.53 4.67
N LEU A 194 5.80 5.85 4.69
CA LEU A 194 5.32 6.74 3.64
C LEU A 194 6.01 6.52 2.29
N ALA A 195 7.30 6.18 2.26
CA ALA A 195 8.02 5.86 1.02
C ALA A 195 7.37 4.67 0.29
N ALA A 196 7.04 3.59 1.01
CA ALA A 196 6.29 2.46 0.47
C ALA A 196 4.81 2.82 0.17
N GLY A 197 4.17 3.50 1.12
CA GLY A 197 2.75 3.83 1.09
C GLY A 197 2.36 4.78 -0.04
N THR A 198 3.27 5.65 -0.47
CA THR A 198 3.03 6.63 -1.55
C THR A 198 3.60 6.20 -2.90
N SER A 199 4.46 5.17 -2.96
CA SER A 199 4.96 4.61 -4.22
C SER A 199 3.80 4.09 -5.08
N PRO A 200 3.58 4.56 -6.32
CA PRO A 200 2.32 4.35 -7.03
C PRO A 200 2.02 2.87 -7.33
N LEU A 201 3.05 2.03 -7.46
CA LEU A 201 2.91 0.63 -7.89
C LEU A 201 2.79 -0.37 -6.74
N VAL A 202 3.11 0.03 -5.51
CA VAL A 202 3.05 -0.86 -4.33
C VAL A 202 1.59 -1.20 -3.97
N ASP A 203 1.31 -2.49 -3.86
CA ASP A 203 -0.01 -3.06 -3.52
C ASP A 203 -0.14 -3.33 -2.01
N VAL A 204 0.89 -3.97 -1.44
CA VAL A 204 0.92 -4.44 -0.06
C VAL A 204 2.16 -3.90 0.63
N VAL A 205 1.98 -3.20 1.74
CA VAL A 205 3.07 -2.76 2.63
C VAL A 205 3.08 -3.68 3.84
N THR A 206 4.26 -4.16 4.24
CA THR A 206 4.40 -5.01 5.42
C THR A 206 5.45 -4.49 6.39
N THR A 207 5.08 -4.38 7.67
CA THR A 207 5.97 -3.93 8.75
C THR A 207 6.18 -5.06 9.74
N SER A 208 7.41 -5.57 9.78
CA SER A 208 7.82 -6.71 10.63
C SER A 208 8.47 -6.28 11.94
N PHE A 209 8.11 -5.08 12.41
CA PHE A 209 8.67 -4.44 13.60
C PHE A 209 7.56 -3.83 14.45
N GLY A 210 7.88 -3.58 15.71
CA GLY A 210 6.97 -3.02 16.70
C GLY A 210 7.69 -2.75 18.02
N ALA A 211 7.06 -1.99 18.90
CA ALA A 211 7.63 -1.72 20.22
C ALA A 211 7.41 -2.92 21.14
N ILE A 212 8.49 -3.47 21.70
CA ILE A 212 8.44 -4.66 22.57
C ILE A 212 7.37 -4.50 23.66
N GLY A 213 6.54 -5.52 23.82
CA GLY A 213 5.40 -5.55 24.74
C GLY A 213 4.20 -4.75 24.24
N SER A 214 4.13 -4.42 22.95
CA SER A 214 3.18 -3.48 22.37
C SER A 214 3.14 -2.18 23.19
N LEU A 215 4.32 -1.61 23.46
CA LEU A 215 4.38 -0.31 24.12
C LEU A 215 3.69 0.72 23.23
N PRO A 216 2.81 1.56 23.78
CA PRO A 216 2.01 2.50 23.02
C PRO A 216 2.85 3.67 22.50
N VAL A 217 3.59 3.46 21.42
CA VAL A 217 4.47 4.44 20.78
C VAL A 217 3.80 4.93 19.50
N SER A 218 3.36 6.18 19.48
CA SER A 218 2.81 6.81 18.28
C SER A 218 3.92 7.22 17.29
N GLY A 219 3.58 7.33 16.03
CA GLY A 219 4.41 7.82 14.93
C GLY A 219 4.18 7.04 13.64
N ILE A 220 4.07 5.71 13.73
CA ILE A 220 3.95 4.81 12.57
C ILE A 220 2.50 4.70 12.07
N GLU A 221 1.52 4.87 12.96
CA GLU A 221 0.10 4.81 12.62
C GLU A 221 -0.29 5.85 11.57
N SER A 222 0.37 7.01 11.53
CA SER A 222 0.07 8.05 10.55
C SER A 222 0.44 7.63 9.11
N GLY A 223 1.58 6.97 8.92
CA GLY A 223 2.02 6.45 7.64
C GLY A 223 1.20 5.24 7.20
N THR A 224 0.81 4.37 8.13
CA THR A 224 -0.10 3.26 7.81
C THR A 224 -1.51 3.75 7.48
N TYR A 225 -1.98 4.84 8.11
CA TYR A 225 -3.24 5.50 7.75
C TYR A 225 -3.19 6.04 6.32
N GLU A 226 -2.14 6.78 5.98
CA GLU A 226 -1.94 7.30 4.62
C GLU A 226 -1.91 6.14 3.60
N THR A 227 -1.20 5.05 3.93
CA THR A 227 -1.09 3.86 3.09
C THR A 227 -2.45 3.22 2.80
N VAL A 228 -3.25 2.94 3.84
CA VAL A 228 -4.48 2.15 3.69
C VAL A 228 -5.69 3.02 3.39
N VAL A 229 -5.87 4.10 4.14
CA VAL A 229 -7.10 4.92 4.08
C VAL A 229 -7.04 5.94 2.95
N VAL A 230 -5.87 6.55 2.71
CA VAL A 230 -5.71 7.57 1.67
C VAL A 230 -5.34 6.91 0.33
N ASN A 231 -4.38 5.99 0.35
CA ASN A 231 -3.85 5.38 -0.86
C ASN A 231 -4.49 4.02 -1.21
N ASN A 232 -5.49 3.57 -0.44
CA ASN A 232 -6.29 2.35 -0.69
C ASN A 232 -5.48 1.04 -0.80
N LYS A 233 -4.26 1.02 -0.27
CA LYS A 233 -3.39 -0.15 -0.27
C LYS A 233 -3.74 -1.08 0.86
N ILE A 234 -3.00 -2.19 0.94
CA ILE A 234 -3.07 -3.12 2.06
C ILE A 234 -1.86 -2.93 2.96
N HIS A 235 -2.07 -2.99 4.27
CA HIS A 235 -0.99 -3.01 5.25
C HIS A 235 -1.13 -4.20 6.19
N THR A 236 -0.07 -4.99 6.31
CA THR A 236 0.08 -6.05 7.32
C THR A 236 1.12 -5.61 8.36
N GLY A 237 0.74 -5.63 9.64
CA GLY A 237 1.62 -5.22 10.74
C GLY A 237 1.82 -6.34 11.75
N ALA A 238 3.06 -6.56 12.17
CA ALA A 238 3.41 -7.57 13.16
C ALA A 238 2.91 -7.19 14.55
N ALA A 239 2.16 -8.08 15.20
CA ALA A 239 1.89 -7.98 16.62
C ALA A 239 3.16 -8.28 17.43
N ASP A 240 3.14 -8.01 18.74
CA ASP A 240 4.30 -8.28 19.58
C ASP A 240 4.57 -9.79 19.73
N ASN A 241 5.85 -10.16 19.90
CA ASN A 241 6.23 -11.56 20.12
C ASN A 241 5.84 -12.09 21.51
N SER A 242 5.34 -11.24 22.41
CA SER A 242 4.78 -11.62 23.72
C SER A 242 3.24 -11.54 23.71
N PRO A 243 2.54 -11.97 24.78
CA PRO A 243 1.07 -12.01 24.82
C PRO A 243 0.40 -10.63 24.88
N SER A 244 1.16 -9.56 24.67
CA SER A 244 0.69 -8.19 24.72
C SER A 244 -0.45 -7.94 23.72
N PRO A 245 -1.48 -7.17 24.11
CA PRO A 245 -2.57 -6.85 23.20
C PRO A 245 -2.09 -6.05 21.99
N ALA A 246 -2.34 -6.58 20.79
CA ALA A 246 -2.07 -5.92 19.52
C ALA A 246 -2.86 -4.61 19.38
N VAL A 247 -3.98 -4.46 20.10
CA VAL A 247 -4.85 -3.28 20.07
C VAL A 247 -4.09 -1.95 20.19
N GLN A 248 -3.04 -1.89 21.02
CA GLN A 248 -2.28 -0.67 21.29
C GLN A 248 -0.93 -0.62 20.55
N ASP A 249 -0.63 -1.63 19.75
CA ASP A 249 0.58 -1.71 18.92
C ASP A 249 0.47 -0.77 17.72
N ALA A 250 1.51 -0.02 17.38
CA ALA A 250 1.44 1.01 16.34
C ALA A 250 1.42 0.47 14.90
N THR A 251 1.82 -0.80 14.68
CA THR A 251 1.80 -1.42 13.36
C THR A 251 0.59 -2.33 13.20
N ALA A 252 0.35 -3.22 14.17
CA ALA A 252 -0.75 -4.17 14.16
C ALA A 252 -2.07 -3.61 14.70
N GLY A 253 -2.02 -2.65 15.62
CA GLY A 253 -3.19 -2.13 16.33
C GLY A 253 -4.08 -1.14 15.58
N PRO A 254 -3.60 -0.30 14.64
CA PRO A 254 -4.48 0.66 13.97
C PRO A 254 -5.59 -0.05 13.18
N PRO A 255 -6.86 0.39 13.27
CA PRO A 255 -8.02 -0.36 12.76
C PRO A 255 -8.02 -0.60 11.24
N TRP A 256 -7.25 0.19 10.49
CA TRP A 256 -7.04 0.04 9.06
C TRP A 256 -5.99 -1.02 8.70
N SER A 257 -5.06 -1.34 9.60
CA SER A 257 -4.05 -2.38 9.41
C SER A 257 -4.63 -3.78 9.62
N ILE A 258 -4.04 -4.79 8.97
CA ILE A 258 -4.26 -6.19 9.31
C ILE A 258 -3.17 -6.59 10.32
N GLY A 259 -3.54 -6.75 11.59
CA GLY A 259 -2.62 -7.13 12.66
C GLY A 259 -2.37 -8.64 12.68
N ILE A 260 -1.11 -9.05 12.57
CA ILE A 260 -0.71 -10.44 12.41
C ILE A 260 0.02 -10.96 13.65
N ALA A 261 -0.53 -12.01 14.26
CA ALA A 261 0.11 -12.80 15.31
C ALA A 261 0.84 -14.03 14.73
N GLY A 262 1.62 -14.69 15.58
CA GLY A 262 2.21 -15.97 15.27
C GLY A 262 1.26 -17.13 15.47
N TYR A 263 1.28 -18.05 14.52
CA TYR A 263 0.82 -19.41 14.74
C TYR A 263 1.86 -20.37 14.23
N ALA A 264 2.15 -21.36 15.06
CA ALA A 264 3.08 -22.41 14.75
C ALA A 264 2.45 -23.50 13.92
N GLU A 265 2.98 -23.69 12.72
CA GLU A 265 2.64 -24.83 11.89
C GLU A 265 3.66 -25.96 12.13
N GLU A 266 3.20 -27.20 12.01
CA GLU A 266 4.06 -28.39 12.06
C GLU A 266 4.81 -28.62 13.40
N GLY A 267 6.13 -28.83 13.34
CA GLY A 267 6.92 -29.47 14.40
C GLY A 267 7.55 -28.55 15.45
N ASP A 268 7.17 -27.27 15.51
CA ASP A 268 7.87 -26.26 16.35
C ASP A 268 7.41 -26.19 17.83
N ASP A 269 6.48 -27.06 18.22
CA ASP A 269 5.86 -27.15 19.54
C ASP A 269 4.79 -26.08 19.88
N GLN A 270 4.13 -25.42 18.92
CA GLN A 270 2.97 -24.55 19.21
C GLN A 270 3.27 -23.39 20.19
N LYS A 271 4.56 -23.04 20.43
CA LYS A 271 5.17 -21.97 21.28
C LYS A 271 4.50 -20.59 21.17
N GLU A 272 3.67 -20.39 20.16
CA GLU A 272 3.29 -19.13 19.53
C GLU A 272 1.88 -18.63 19.85
N THR A 273 1.01 -19.46 20.46
CA THR A 273 -0.33 -19.00 20.92
C THR A 273 -0.28 -17.89 21.98
N MET A 274 0.94 -17.48 22.34
CA MET A 274 1.32 -16.45 23.29
C MET A 274 1.94 -15.22 22.60
N SER A 275 1.91 -15.12 21.27
CA SER A 275 2.44 -13.97 20.51
C SER A 275 1.32 -13.08 20.01
N GLY A 276 1.26 -11.85 20.51
CA GLY A 276 0.13 -10.96 20.35
C GLY A 276 -1.13 -11.51 21.02
N SER A 277 -1.98 -10.63 21.53
CA SER A 277 -3.37 -10.97 21.80
C SER A 277 -4.28 -10.01 21.05
N TYR A 278 -5.48 -10.49 20.72
CA TYR A 278 -6.43 -9.75 19.89
C TYR A 278 -5.87 -9.32 18.50
N PRO A 279 -5.18 -10.20 17.74
CA PRO A 279 -4.80 -9.89 16.36
C PRO A 279 -6.03 -9.92 15.43
N ASP A 280 -5.87 -9.52 14.17
CA ASP A 280 -6.84 -9.84 13.12
C ASP A 280 -6.69 -11.30 12.67
N ILE A 281 -5.44 -11.76 12.50
CA ILE A 281 -5.09 -13.05 11.91
C ILE A 281 -3.84 -13.60 12.61
N ALA A 282 -3.68 -14.92 12.65
CA ALA A 282 -2.39 -15.55 12.94
C ALA A 282 -1.85 -16.28 11.71
N ALA A 283 -0.53 -16.34 11.55
CA ALA A 283 0.10 -16.99 10.40
C ALA A 283 1.42 -17.67 10.78
N ASP A 284 1.97 -18.45 9.84
CA ASP A 284 3.16 -19.28 10.01
C ASP A 284 4.35 -18.50 10.59
N TRP A 285 4.66 -18.79 11.84
CA TRP A 285 5.63 -18.06 12.67
C TRP A 285 7.06 -18.56 12.51
N THR A 286 7.26 -19.87 12.38
CA THR A 286 8.58 -20.49 12.27
C THR A 286 8.82 -20.93 10.84
N GLN A 287 9.85 -20.38 10.21
CA GLN A 287 10.12 -20.63 8.80
C GLN A 287 11.62 -20.85 8.56
N MET A 288 11.93 -21.62 7.52
CA MET A 288 13.26 -21.69 6.94
C MET A 288 13.43 -20.53 5.97
N LEU A 289 14.28 -19.56 6.32
CA LEU A 289 14.43 -18.28 5.62
C LEU A 289 15.89 -18.03 5.22
N PRO A 290 16.12 -17.26 4.13
CA PRO A 290 17.46 -17.01 3.61
C PRO A 290 18.36 -16.30 4.64
N ASN A 291 19.65 -16.64 4.64
CA ASN A 291 20.65 -15.98 5.46
C ASN A 291 21.08 -14.63 4.85
N HIS A 292 21.49 -13.71 5.71
CA HIS A 292 21.97 -12.39 5.30
C HIS A 292 23.48 -12.36 4.99
N ASP A 293 24.24 -13.29 5.54
CA ASP A 293 25.72 -13.29 5.50
C ASP A 293 26.34 -14.35 4.55
N ASP A 294 25.51 -15.04 3.77
CA ASP A 294 25.92 -15.94 2.70
C ASP A 294 25.09 -15.72 1.42
N VAL A 295 25.18 -16.63 0.45
CA VAL A 295 24.54 -16.47 -0.87
C VAL A 295 23.46 -17.51 -1.14
N ASP A 296 23.38 -18.57 -0.34
CA ASP A 296 22.53 -19.74 -0.62
C ASP A 296 22.08 -20.50 0.66
N GLY A 297 22.49 -20.03 1.83
CA GLY A 297 22.20 -20.64 3.11
C GLY A 297 20.85 -20.20 3.66
N TYR A 298 20.29 -21.05 4.52
CA TYR A 298 19.02 -20.82 5.18
C TYR A 298 19.15 -21.13 6.67
N HIS A 299 18.34 -20.45 7.47
CA HIS A 299 18.21 -20.71 8.89
C HIS A 299 16.73 -20.80 9.29
N GLU A 300 16.47 -21.58 10.34
CA GLU A 300 15.16 -21.58 10.99
C GLU A 300 15.08 -20.36 11.89
N THR A 301 14.01 -19.58 11.74
CA THR A 301 13.76 -18.41 12.58
C THR A 301 12.27 -18.25 12.82
N SER A 302 11.94 -17.54 13.90
CA SER A 302 10.64 -17.58 14.56
C SER A 302 10.25 -16.18 15.04
N GLY A 303 9.04 -15.72 14.68
CA GLY A 303 8.56 -14.38 15.06
C GLY A 303 7.33 -13.92 14.27
N THR A 304 6.55 -12.99 14.86
CA THR A 304 5.44 -12.32 14.13
C THR A 304 6.01 -11.57 12.93
N SER A 305 7.25 -11.13 13.05
CA SER A 305 8.09 -10.57 11.99
C SER A 305 8.18 -11.45 10.74
N PHE A 306 7.96 -12.76 10.83
CA PHE A 306 7.95 -13.67 9.68
C PHE A 306 6.55 -14.12 9.26
N ALA A 307 5.62 -14.24 10.22
CA ALA A 307 4.19 -14.49 9.95
C ALA A 307 3.54 -13.36 9.14
N THR A 308 3.90 -12.11 9.45
CA THR A 308 3.39 -10.89 8.81
C THR A 308 3.72 -10.82 7.31
N PRO A 309 5.00 -10.87 6.89
CA PRO A 309 5.37 -10.82 5.47
C PRO A 309 4.89 -12.05 4.70
N ARG A 310 4.78 -13.22 5.34
CA ARG A 310 4.15 -14.40 4.71
C ARG A 310 2.71 -14.11 4.33
N THR A 311 1.96 -13.45 5.21
CA THR A 311 0.57 -13.03 4.94
C THR A 311 0.52 -11.99 3.81
N ALA A 312 1.48 -11.05 3.77
CA ALA A 312 1.60 -10.11 2.65
C ALA A 312 1.84 -10.83 1.31
N GLY A 313 2.67 -11.87 1.30
CA GLY A 313 2.90 -12.72 0.13
C GLY A 313 1.66 -13.54 -0.28
N ILE A 314 0.87 -14.05 0.66
CA ILE A 314 -0.42 -14.71 0.36
C ILE A 314 -1.37 -13.74 -0.34
N LEU A 315 -1.50 -12.52 0.18
CA LEU A 315 -2.35 -11.48 -0.40
C LEU A 315 -1.86 -11.06 -1.80
N SER A 316 -0.55 -10.92 -1.98
CA SER A 316 0.03 -10.56 -3.28
C SER A 316 -0.18 -11.66 -4.32
N PHE A 317 -0.10 -12.93 -3.94
CA PHE A 317 -0.43 -14.05 -4.82
C PHE A 317 -1.89 -14.00 -5.29
N VAL A 318 -2.82 -13.75 -4.37
CA VAL A 318 -4.25 -13.63 -4.70
C VAL A 318 -4.47 -12.47 -5.67
N ILE A 319 -3.80 -11.33 -5.46
CA ILE A 319 -3.87 -10.16 -6.36
C ILE A 319 -3.35 -10.53 -7.76
N ASP A 320 -2.19 -11.18 -7.85
CA ASP A 320 -1.59 -11.60 -9.13
C ASP A 320 -2.51 -12.49 -9.93
N HIS A 321 -3.08 -13.48 -9.27
CA HIS A 321 -3.99 -14.42 -9.91
C HIS A 321 -5.27 -13.74 -10.41
N LEU A 322 -5.88 -12.88 -9.60
CA LEU A 322 -7.09 -12.15 -10.01
C LEU A 322 -6.80 -11.15 -11.14
N ARG A 323 -5.61 -10.53 -11.14
CA ARG A 323 -5.15 -9.68 -12.25
C ARG A 323 -5.00 -10.47 -13.55
N GLU A 324 -4.47 -11.70 -13.47
CA GLU A 324 -4.41 -12.61 -14.61
C GLU A 324 -5.80 -12.99 -15.13
N GLU A 325 -6.71 -13.42 -14.24
CA GLU A 325 -8.08 -13.78 -14.62
C GLU A 325 -8.85 -12.62 -15.27
N THR A 326 -8.57 -11.38 -14.85
CA THR A 326 -9.31 -10.18 -15.27
C THR A 326 -8.63 -9.37 -16.37
N GLY A 327 -7.44 -9.80 -16.81
CA GLY A 327 -6.63 -9.05 -17.77
C GLY A 327 -6.21 -7.66 -17.26
N ASP A 328 -6.08 -7.48 -15.95
CA ASP A 328 -5.56 -6.25 -15.35
C ASP A 328 -4.05 -6.33 -15.24
N TYR A 329 -3.35 -5.66 -16.14
CA TYR A 329 -1.89 -5.64 -16.12
C TYR A 329 -1.31 -4.53 -15.24
N GLY A 330 -2.15 -3.75 -14.55
CA GLY A 330 -1.69 -2.67 -13.70
C GLY A 330 -1.42 -3.07 -12.26
N SER A 331 -0.66 -2.24 -11.52
CA SER A 331 -0.51 -2.40 -10.07
C SER A 331 -0.83 -1.14 -9.27
N GLY A 332 -0.86 -1.28 -7.95
CA GLY A 332 -1.24 -0.25 -7.00
C GLY A 332 -2.76 -0.05 -6.90
N ALA A 333 -3.14 0.76 -5.91
CA ALA A 333 -4.52 1.20 -5.67
C ALA A 333 -4.66 2.72 -5.92
N SER A 334 -4.05 3.20 -7.00
CA SER A 334 -3.96 4.63 -7.32
C SER A 334 -5.34 5.28 -7.54
N LEU A 335 -5.38 6.62 -7.48
CA LEU A 335 -6.60 7.38 -7.76
C LEU A 335 -7.10 7.15 -9.20
N SER A 336 -6.19 6.91 -10.16
CA SER A 336 -6.56 6.57 -11.54
C SER A 336 -7.26 5.21 -11.63
N ARG A 337 -7.00 4.31 -10.67
CA ARG A 337 -7.67 3.01 -10.50
C ARG A 337 -8.88 3.08 -9.56
N SER A 338 -9.32 4.28 -9.18
CA SER A 338 -10.41 4.51 -8.22
C SER A 338 -10.22 3.78 -6.88
N GLY A 339 -8.98 3.53 -6.47
CA GLY A 339 -8.66 2.77 -5.26
C GLY A 339 -8.76 1.24 -5.38
N ALA A 340 -9.07 0.70 -6.57
CA ALA A 340 -9.13 -0.74 -6.78
C ALA A 340 -7.71 -1.32 -6.91
N VAL A 341 -7.45 -2.40 -6.17
CA VAL A 341 -6.22 -3.19 -6.26
C VAL A 341 -6.25 -4.03 -7.52
N VAL A 342 -7.39 -4.63 -7.88
CA VAL A 342 -7.62 -5.28 -9.18
C VAL A 342 -8.69 -4.52 -9.95
N ASN A 343 -8.40 -4.13 -11.18
CA ASN A 343 -9.25 -3.32 -12.03
C ASN A 343 -9.20 -3.82 -13.49
N GLY A 344 -10.05 -4.80 -13.80
CA GLY A 344 -10.06 -5.49 -15.09
C GLY A 344 -11.48 -5.86 -15.55
N SER A 345 -11.61 -6.94 -16.30
CA SER A 345 -12.91 -7.50 -16.71
C SER A 345 -12.87 -9.02 -16.69
N TRP A 346 -13.90 -9.64 -16.13
CA TRP A 346 -14.07 -11.09 -16.15
C TRP A 346 -14.33 -11.60 -17.58
N GLU A 347 -14.21 -12.91 -17.79
CA GLU A 347 -14.41 -13.54 -19.11
C GLU A 347 -15.78 -13.27 -19.73
N ASP A 348 -16.81 -13.05 -18.91
CA ASP A 348 -18.18 -12.75 -19.36
C ASP A 348 -18.39 -11.27 -19.75
N GLY A 349 -17.33 -10.46 -19.66
CA GLY A 349 -17.32 -9.03 -19.99
C GLY A 349 -17.83 -8.13 -18.86
N THR A 350 -18.11 -8.67 -17.68
CA THR A 350 -18.45 -7.86 -16.50
C THR A 350 -17.19 -7.22 -15.91
N GLY A 351 -17.30 -5.98 -15.44
CA GLY A 351 -16.18 -5.26 -14.83
C GLY A 351 -15.75 -5.92 -13.52
N ALA A 352 -14.44 -6.08 -13.33
CA ALA A 352 -13.85 -6.64 -12.13
C ALA A 352 -13.17 -5.52 -11.32
N GLN A 353 -13.71 -5.22 -10.13
CA GLN A 353 -13.14 -4.24 -9.21
C GLN A 353 -12.98 -4.84 -7.81
N ILE A 354 -11.75 -5.14 -7.43
CA ILE A 354 -11.40 -5.68 -6.11
C ILE A 354 -10.64 -4.60 -5.33
N TYR A 355 -11.17 -4.24 -4.17
CA TYR A 355 -10.60 -3.25 -3.27
C TYR A 355 -9.92 -3.94 -2.07
N ASN A 356 -9.13 -3.19 -1.31
CA ASN A 356 -8.46 -3.71 -0.11
C ASN A 356 -9.41 -4.39 0.89
N HIS A 357 -10.63 -3.89 1.07
CA HIS A 357 -11.61 -4.46 2.00
C HIS A 357 -12.17 -5.80 1.53
N HIS A 358 -12.32 -6.02 0.21
CA HIS A 358 -12.70 -7.33 -0.32
C HIS A 358 -11.60 -8.38 -0.02
N LEU A 359 -10.33 -8.02 -0.18
CA LEU A 359 -9.20 -8.90 0.15
C LEU A 359 -9.12 -9.21 1.65
N ARG A 360 -9.35 -8.19 2.51
CA ARG A 360 -9.42 -8.38 3.96
C ARG A 360 -10.59 -9.29 4.36
N GLU A 361 -11.76 -9.10 3.76
CA GLU A 361 -12.93 -9.97 3.98
C GLU A 361 -12.63 -11.41 3.58
N ALA A 362 -12.10 -11.64 2.37
CA ALA A 362 -11.71 -12.97 1.91
C ALA A 362 -10.70 -13.62 2.85
N LEU A 363 -9.69 -12.87 3.31
CA LEU A 363 -8.72 -13.37 4.30
C LEU A 363 -9.42 -13.83 5.58
N ASN A 364 -10.30 -12.99 6.15
CA ASN A 364 -11.05 -13.30 7.37
C ASN A 364 -11.96 -14.53 7.22
N LEU A 365 -12.67 -14.64 6.09
CA LEU A 365 -13.57 -15.76 5.80
C LEU A 365 -12.80 -17.08 5.65
N SER A 366 -11.64 -17.02 4.98
CA SER A 366 -10.82 -18.20 4.71
C SER A 366 -10.13 -18.77 5.95
N ALA A 367 -9.81 -17.92 6.93
CA ALA A 367 -9.02 -18.29 8.10
C ALA A 367 -9.64 -19.46 8.89
N TRP A 368 -8.84 -20.40 9.39
CA TRP A 368 -9.34 -21.58 10.09
C TRP A 368 -8.95 -21.57 11.56
N TYR A 369 -9.75 -22.23 12.41
CA TYR A 369 -9.39 -22.41 13.82
C TYR A 369 -8.74 -23.77 14.04
N PRO A 370 -7.55 -23.81 14.68
CA PRO A 370 -6.94 -25.06 15.10
C PRO A 370 -7.85 -25.84 16.03
N SER A 371 -7.87 -27.16 15.85
CA SER A 371 -8.64 -28.02 16.74
C SER A 371 -7.89 -28.23 18.05
N PHE A 372 -8.62 -28.27 19.16
CA PHE A 372 -8.04 -28.70 20.44
C PHE A 372 -7.43 -30.12 20.36
N SER A 373 -7.94 -30.98 19.48
CA SER A 373 -7.43 -32.35 19.32
C SER A 373 -6.06 -32.44 18.66
N THR A 374 -5.58 -31.37 18.00
CA THR A 374 -4.27 -31.30 17.37
C THR A 374 -3.23 -30.60 18.25
N TRP A 375 -3.62 -30.16 19.45
CA TRP A 375 -2.69 -29.56 20.43
C TRP A 375 -1.83 -30.63 21.12
N ASP A 376 -0.51 -30.41 21.15
CA ASP A 376 0.43 -31.23 21.92
C ASP A 376 0.63 -30.64 23.33
N PRO A 377 0.18 -31.31 24.41
CA PRO A 377 0.33 -30.81 25.77
C PRO A 377 1.78 -30.81 26.29
N THR A 378 2.72 -31.41 25.58
CA THR A 378 4.15 -31.47 25.94
C THR A 378 4.98 -30.35 25.34
N SER A 379 4.36 -29.57 24.45
CA SER A 379 4.97 -28.55 23.61
C SER A 379 5.31 -27.26 24.39
N GLY A 380 4.76 -27.11 25.60
CA GLY A 380 4.99 -25.96 26.48
C GLY A 380 4.03 -24.80 26.27
N THR A 381 2.94 -25.00 25.52
CA THR A 381 2.00 -23.92 25.16
C THR A 381 0.58 -24.11 25.64
N THR A 382 -0.24 -23.11 25.37
CA THR A 382 -1.65 -23.12 25.68
C THR A 382 -2.45 -23.52 24.45
N PRO A 383 -3.42 -24.44 24.59
CA PRO A 383 -4.33 -24.72 23.49
C PRO A 383 -5.13 -23.47 23.13
N ILE A 384 -5.59 -23.40 21.88
CA ILE A 384 -6.58 -22.39 21.47
C ILE A 384 -7.85 -22.57 22.31
N SER A 385 -8.33 -21.45 22.85
CA SER A 385 -9.50 -21.37 23.71
C SER A 385 -10.74 -21.83 22.93
N PRO A 386 -11.49 -22.83 23.43
CA PRO A 386 -12.71 -23.28 22.76
C PRO A 386 -13.90 -22.32 22.92
N VAL A 387 -13.74 -21.24 23.70
CA VAL A 387 -14.81 -20.27 24.00
C VAL A 387 -14.52 -18.88 23.43
N ALA A 388 -13.24 -18.52 23.30
CA ALA A 388 -12.84 -17.21 22.78
C ALA A 388 -11.53 -17.31 21.96
N PRO A 389 -11.51 -18.14 20.90
CA PRO A 389 -10.29 -18.38 20.12
C PRO A 389 -9.77 -17.11 19.44
N CYS A 390 -10.68 -16.19 19.11
CA CYS A 390 -10.40 -14.84 18.59
C CYS A 390 -9.40 -14.02 19.41
N THR A 391 -9.35 -14.22 20.73
CA THR A 391 -8.42 -13.48 21.60
C THR A 391 -6.97 -13.90 21.38
N GLN A 392 -6.74 -15.08 20.79
CA GLN A 392 -5.42 -15.64 20.51
C GLN A 392 -5.07 -15.54 19.02
N VAL A 393 -6.01 -15.85 18.13
CA VAL A 393 -5.71 -15.94 16.67
C VAL A 393 -6.66 -15.12 15.79
N GLY A 394 -7.43 -14.19 16.38
CA GLY A 394 -8.31 -13.31 15.61
C GLY A 394 -9.38 -14.09 14.83
N TRP A 395 -9.55 -13.77 13.55
CA TRP A 395 -10.44 -14.50 12.64
C TRP A 395 -10.01 -15.96 12.43
N GLY A 396 -8.75 -16.29 12.67
CA GLY A 396 -8.19 -17.63 12.55
C GLY A 396 -6.74 -17.61 12.06
N VAL A 397 -6.26 -18.81 11.74
CA VAL A 397 -4.94 -19.05 11.14
C VAL A 397 -5.05 -19.02 9.62
N VAL A 398 -4.04 -18.43 8.96
CA VAL A 398 -3.89 -18.44 7.50
C VAL A 398 -2.54 -19.02 7.08
N ASN A 399 -2.55 -19.77 5.98
CA ASN A 399 -1.38 -20.30 5.31
C ASN A 399 -1.65 -20.42 3.79
N LEU A 400 -0.75 -21.05 3.04
CA LEU A 400 -0.86 -21.15 1.58
C LEU A 400 -2.13 -21.88 1.11
N SER A 401 -2.73 -22.75 1.94
CA SER A 401 -3.98 -23.45 1.60
C SER A 401 -5.20 -22.52 1.53
N ASN A 402 -5.09 -21.31 2.09
CA ASN A 402 -6.15 -20.30 2.08
C ASN A 402 -6.23 -19.52 0.75
N ILE A 403 -5.18 -19.53 -0.08
CA ILE A 403 -5.11 -18.78 -1.35
C ILE A 403 -6.26 -19.14 -2.28
N GLN A 404 -6.46 -20.44 -2.56
CA GLN A 404 -7.47 -20.88 -3.50
C GLN A 404 -8.91 -20.53 -3.04
N PRO A 405 -9.31 -20.80 -1.78
CA PRO A 405 -10.60 -20.31 -1.26
C PRO A 405 -10.81 -18.80 -1.39
N MET A 406 -9.76 -17.98 -1.17
CA MET A 406 -9.86 -16.53 -1.33
C MET A 406 -10.12 -16.14 -2.78
N ILE A 407 -9.38 -16.72 -3.73
CA ILE A 407 -9.57 -16.48 -5.17
C ILE A 407 -10.99 -16.86 -5.59
N GLU A 408 -11.45 -18.07 -5.24
CA GLU A 408 -12.76 -18.57 -5.64
C GLU A 408 -13.91 -17.72 -5.08
N HIS A 409 -13.72 -17.17 -3.88
CA HIS A 409 -14.67 -16.25 -3.29
C HIS A 409 -14.69 -14.90 -4.01
N LEU A 410 -13.52 -14.34 -4.31
CA LEU A 410 -13.39 -13.01 -4.93
C LEU A 410 -13.81 -13.00 -6.40
N ASN A 411 -13.61 -14.10 -7.13
CA ASN A 411 -14.10 -14.27 -8.50
C ASN A 411 -15.53 -14.84 -8.57
N GLY A 412 -16.15 -15.14 -7.44
CA GLY A 412 -17.54 -15.58 -7.32
C GLY A 412 -17.80 -17.02 -7.77
N THR A 413 -16.76 -17.82 -8.02
CA THR A 413 -16.91 -19.24 -8.40
C THR A 413 -17.32 -20.12 -7.22
N SER A 414 -16.92 -19.77 -5.99
CA SER A 414 -17.30 -20.48 -4.77
C SER A 414 -17.45 -19.52 -3.57
N PRO A 415 -18.63 -19.41 -2.94
CA PRO A 415 -18.77 -18.59 -1.75
C PRO A 415 -18.11 -19.26 -0.55
N MET A 416 -17.47 -18.45 0.32
CA MET A 416 -17.09 -18.88 1.66
C MET A 416 -18.24 -18.64 2.64
N PRO A 417 -18.50 -19.55 3.59
CA PRO A 417 -19.56 -19.39 4.57
C PRO A 417 -19.23 -18.27 5.56
N ASP A 418 -20.28 -17.61 6.07
CA ASP A 418 -20.17 -16.66 7.17
C ASP A 418 -19.47 -17.29 8.38
N ARG A 419 -18.78 -16.46 9.15
CA ARG A 419 -18.10 -16.89 10.36
C ARG A 419 -19.13 -17.20 11.46
N PRO A 420 -18.80 -18.08 12.41
CA PRO A 420 -19.64 -18.28 13.59
C PRO A 420 -19.93 -16.95 14.31
N SER A 421 -21.18 -16.75 14.75
CA SER A 421 -21.63 -15.46 15.31
C SER A 421 -20.85 -15.02 16.56
N ASP A 422 -20.33 -15.97 17.34
CA ASP A 422 -19.47 -15.73 18.50
C ASP A 422 -18.09 -15.19 18.10
N VAL A 423 -17.53 -15.71 17.01
CA VAL A 423 -16.31 -15.20 16.38
C VAL A 423 -16.52 -13.78 15.87
N GLU A 424 -17.59 -13.55 15.10
CA GLU A 424 -17.94 -12.22 14.59
C GLU A 424 -18.11 -11.19 15.72
N THR A 425 -18.85 -11.57 16.77
CA THR A 425 -19.05 -10.71 17.95
C THR A 425 -17.72 -10.37 18.62
N CYS A 426 -16.83 -11.36 18.76
CA CYS A 426 -15.53 -11.13 19.36
C CYS A 426 -14.65 -10.21 18.53
N MET A 427 -14.60 -10.42 17.22
CA MET A 427 -13.81 -9.59 16.30
C MET A 427 -14.38 -8.18 16.17
N GLN A 428 -15.71 -8.02 16.28
CA GLN A 428 -16.34 -6.71 16.40
C GLN A 428 -15.87 -5.98 17.66
N VAL A 429 -15.86 -6.65 18.82
CA VAL A 429 -15.34 -6.05 20.07
C VAL A 429 -13.87 -5.68 19.94
N ASN A 430 -13.06 -6.51 19.27
CA ASN A 430 -11.67 -6.20 18.98
C ASN A 430 -11.54 -4.92 18.11
N GLN A 431 -12.31 -4.85 17.02
CA GLN A 431 -12.34 -3.68 16.14
C GLN A 431 -12.78 -2.42 16.89
N GLU A 432 -13.82 -2.49 17.71
CA GLU A 432 -14.30 -1.37 18.54
C GLU A 432 -13.22 -0.91 19.54
N ALA A 433 -12.44 -1.83 20.11
CA ALA A 433 -11.32 -1.49 20.99
C ALA A 433 -10.20 -0.76 20.24
N ARG A 434 -9.85 -1.21 19.04
CA ARG A 434 -8.87 -0.55 18.16
C ARG A 434 -9.33 0.84 17.74
N GLU A 435 -10.59 1.00 17.36
CA GLU A 435 -11.18 2.29 17.02
C GLU A 435 -11.27 3.23 18.22
N ALA A 436 -11.59 2.72 19.42
CA ALA A 436 -11.59 3.52 20.63
C ALA A 436 -10.19 4.00 21.02
N TYR A 437 -9.17 3.17 20.81
CA TYR A 437 -7.78 3.50 21.11
C TYR A 437 -7.16 4.44 20.07
N TRP A 438 -7.28 4.10 18.78
CA TRP A 438 -6.65 4.82 17.67
C TRP A 438 -7.52 5.91 17.05
N GLY A 439 -8.82 5.99 17.35
CA GLY A 439 -9.73 6.98 16.77
C GLY A 439 -9.42 8.43 17.16
N VAL A 440 -8.46 8.65 18.07
CA VAL A 440 -7.89 9.96 18.38
C VAL A 440 -6.63 10.29 17.56
N TYR A 441 -6.19 9.37 16.69
CA TYR A 441 -5.01 9.49 15.83
C TYR A 441 -5.38 9.50 14.34
N PRO A 442 -4.69 10.30 13.49
CA PRO A 442 -3.67 11.27 13.90
C PRO A 442 -4.32 12.46 14.65
N SER A 443 -3.73 12.82 15.80
CA SER A 443 -4.29 13.85 16.70
C SER A 443 -4.19 15.27 16.13
N GLU A 444 -3.54 15.44 14.97
CA GLU A 444 -3.60 16.62 14.12
C GLU A 444 -3.59 16.16 12.66
N ALA A 445 -4.63 16.50 11.90
CA ALA A 445 -4.58 16.34 10.44
C ALA A 445 -3.38 17.14 9.89
N PRO A 446 -2.61 16.63 8.91
CA PRO A 446 -1.64 17.45 8.20
C PRO A 446 -2.37 18.70 7.70
N GLN A 447 -1.92 19.88 8.09
CA GLN A 447 -2.45 21.12 7.53
C GLN A 447 -2.27 21.03 6.02
N SER A 448 -3.37 20.87 5.28
CA SER A 448 -3.36 21.02 3.84
C SER A 448 -2.69 22.36 3.53
N PRO A 449 -1.75 22.43 2.56
CA PRO A 449 -1.19 23.72 2.17
C PRO A 449 -2.37 24.59 1.77
N SER A 450 -2.61 25.64 2.55
CA SER A 450 -3.69 26.57 2.30
C SER A 450 -3.50 27.12 0.90
N THR A 451 -4.33 26.65 -0.03
CA THR A 451 -4.49 27.24 -1.35
C THR A 451 -5.05 28.64 -1.15
N THR A 452 -4.15 29.58 -0.88
CA THR A 452 -4.44 31.00 -0.90
C THR A 452 -4.65 31.36 -2.36
N TYR A 453 -5.87 31.14 -2.85
CA TYR A 453 -6.35 31.82 -4.04
C TYR A 453 -6.43 33.30 -3.69
N LEU A 454 -5.34 34.01 -4.02
CA LEU A 454 -5.33 35.44 -4.27
C LEU A 454 -6.36 35.74 -5.37
N LEU A 455 -7.58 36.07 -4.98
CA LEU A 455 -8.45 36.92 -5.80
C LEU A 455 -8.21 38.36 -5.35
N GLY A 456 -7.75 39.16 -6.31
CA GLY A 456 -7.21 40.49 -6.10
C GLY A 456 -8.22 41.58 -5.76
N ARG A 457 -7.66 42.64 -5.17
CA ARG A 457 -7.93 44.09 -5.35
C ARG A 457 -9.33 44.49 -5.84
N ASP A 458 -10.08 45.19 -4.98
CA ASP A 458 -10.09 46.66 -4.90
C ASP A 458 -10.45 47.13 -3.48
#